data_AF-A0A1K1N9Z8-F1
#
_entry.id   AF-A0A1K1N9Z8-F1
#
_cell.length_a   1.000
_cell.length_b   1.000
_cell.length_c   1.000
_cell.angle_alpha   90.00
_cell.angle_beta   90.00
_cell.angle_gamma   90.00
#
_symmetry.space_group_name_H-M   'P 1'
#
loop_
_entity.id
_entity.type
_entity.pdbx_description
1 polymer ?
#
loop_
_entity_poly.entity_id
_entity_poly.type
_entity_poly.pdbx_seq_one_letter_code
_entity_poly.pdbx_strand_id
1 'polypeptide(L)'
;MNPERLIYTYVSMASYYQTSWGNGTPVEGVERTAATAHKYNIPVTWIVNSGSIRVLGERIRQWHEEYGDDVILKCPNYYRDAGRSREKLKELLQQEWEVLQAAFPWARTKVAGSGVTDGEVVGVLEEAGFQGMWGYCWEQVWWDGITNKGVPWGFWYADGERYKVPKSSGGKLVACEWTARDLHQTYHTASPVIYSSDPNDVLRAGLCAGDNIEYWKKLFGDYLNNTEANEQVYFLQHQEAHEMEVSEAYAVWPMADILATDSMQDLFFQHITEYPITITTLPQAVSMYHERNRETAPVYMLTEDTSVRPAVNEYTMTLGGIGLGPWPQTFFYYDKECQLAFVKGENKPRMLRSYVGQWDMNDDFSEAVPPVFVTKYERTEDTIEIVYELGHWKPIPFGLAYWGALDDFEIANADGAVSAKIVEDQLAFFRLNLTGDKMNVAVTLKRKNTA
;
A
#
# COMPACT_ATOMS: atom_id res chain seq x y z
N MET A 1 -9.72 9.82 15.66
CA MET A 1 -9.19 8.49 15.26
C MET A 1 -10.29 7.43 15.35
N ASN A 2 -10.35 6.50 14.37
CA ASN A 2 -11.32 5.40 14.28
C ASN A 2 -10.58 4.06 14.06
N PRO A 3 -9.95 3.47 15.09
CA PRO A 3 -9.03 2.33 14.93
C PRO A 3 -9.60 1.13 14.17
N GLU A 4 -10.90 0.88 14.30
CA GLU A 4 -11.59 -0.24 13.64
C GLU A 4 -11.55 -0.16 12.11
N ARG A 5 -11.24 1.02 11.55
CA ARG A 5 -11.08 1.24 10.11
C ARG A 5 -9.67 0.94 9.60
N LEU A 6 -8.71 0.69 10.50
CA LEU A 6 -7.41 0.15 10.12
C LEU A 6 -7.54 -1.36 9.93
N ILE A 7 -7.25 -1.82 8.72
CA ILE A 7 -7.34 -3.21 8.31
C ILE A 7 -5.91 -3.72 8.17
N TYR A 8 -5.51 -4.56 9.11
CA TYR A 8 -4.21 -5.22 9.12
C TYR A 8 -4.32 -6.60 8.49
N THR A 9 -3.40 -6.91 7.58
CA THR A 9 -3.28 -8.25 7.00
C THR A 9 -1.83 -8.68 6.96
N TYR A 10 -1.60 -9.95 7.29
CA TYR A 10 -0.28 -10.57 7.26
C TYR A 10 -0.23 -11.67 6.18
N VAL A 11 0.72 -11.55 5.27
CA VAL A 11 0.88 -12.44 4.11
C VAL A 11 2.24 -13.13 4.16
N SER A 12 2.29 -14.44 3.90
CA SER A 12 3.56 -15.16 3.84
C SER A 12 3.68 -16.07 2.63
N MET A 13 4.86 -16.06 2.02
CA MET A 13 5.13 -16.82 0.81
C MET A 13 5.56 -18.27 1.13
N ALA A 14 4.59 -19.19 1.09
CA ALA A 14 4.76 -20.63 1.38
C ALA A 14 4.96 -21.51 0.14
N SER A 15 5.18 -20.90 -1.03
CA SER A 15 5.14 -21.57 -2.32
C SER A 15 6.33 -22.47 -2.59
N TYR A 16 6.10 -23.51 -3.41
CA TYR A 16 7.18 -24.34 -3.94
C TYR A 16 7.99 -23.61 -5.01
N TYR A 17 9.32 -23.72 -4.95
CA TYR A 17 10.25 -23.23 -5.96
C TYR A 17 11.23 -24.32 -6.43
N GLN A 18 11.65 -24.19 -7.69
CA GLN A 18 12.81 -24.86 -8.29
C GLN A 18 13.66 -23.80 -8.97
N THR A 19 14.51 -23.16 -8.18
CA THR A 19 15.39 -22.07 -8.62
C THR A 19 16.82 -22.36 -8.17
N SER A 20 17.77 -21.54 -8.62
CA SER A 20 19.18 -21.66 -8.20
C SER A 20 19.40 -21.33 -6.72
N TRP A 21 18.47 -20.59 -6.12
CA TRP A 21 18.54 -20.13 -4.72
C TRP A 21 17.62 -20.92 -3.79
N GLY A 22 16.82 -21.85 -4.32
CA GLY A 22 15.91 -22.64 -3.50
C GLY A 22 15.25 -23.78 -4.24
N ASN A 23 15.13 -24.94 -3.60
CA ASN A 23 14.57 -26.15 -4.20
C ASN A 23 13.68 -26.90 -3.22
N GLY A 24 12.38 -26.64 -3.26
CA GLY A 24 11.44 -27.26 -2.33
C GLY A 24 10.30 -26.34 -1.93
N THR A 25 9.69 -26.69 -0.81
CA THR A 25 8.74 -25.87 -0.06
C THR A 25 9.42 -25.44 1.24
N PRO A 26 9.35 -24.16 1.65
CA PRO A 26 10.05 -23.67 2.85
C PRO A 26 9.30 -24.06 4.13
N VAL A 27 9.36 -25.34 4.50
CA VAL A 27 8.55 -25.89 5.59
C VAL A 27 8.95 -25.31 6.95
N GLU A 28 10.25 -25.20 7.24
CA GLU A 28 10.73 -24.70 8.53
C GLU A 28 10.38 -23.23 8.70
N GLY A 29 10.51 -22.46 7.62
CA GLY A 29 10.17 -21.04 7.63
C GLY A 29 8.67 -20.81 7.77
N VAL A 30 7.84 -21.64 7.13
CA VAL A 30 6.38 -21.59 7.28
C VAL A 30 5.97 -21.89 8.72
N GLU A 31 6.52 -22.94 9.34
CA GLU A 31 6.22 -23.28 10.74
C GLU A 31 6.67 -22.18 11.72
N ARG A 32 7.83 -21.55 11.48
CA ARG A 32 8.31 -20.43 12.30
C ARG A 32 7.37 -19.23 12.20
N THR A 33 7.05 -18.81 10.98
CA THR A 33 6.14 -17.69 10.72
C THR A 33 4.77 -17.92 11.35
N ALA A 34 4.22 -19.13 11.18
CA ALA A 34 2.95 -19.51 11.79
C ALA A 34 3.01 -19.45 13.32
N ALA A 35 4.03 -20.05 13.94
CA ALA A 35 4.18 -20.06 15.39
C ALA A 35 4.20 -18.65 16.00
N THR A 36 4.90 -17.70 15.36
CA THR A 36 4.99 -16.32 15.81
C THR A 36 3.67 -15.56 15.63
N ALA A 37 3.00 -15.68 14.48
CA ALA A 37 1.70 -15.02 14.24
C ALA A 37 0.58 -15.58 15.12
N HIS A 38 0.49 -16.92 15.23
CA HIS A 38 -0.58 -17.62 15.93
C HIS A 38 -0.53 -17.42 17.45
N LYS A 39 0.63 -17.11 18.04
CA LYS A 39 0.76 -16.67 19.44
C LYS A 39 -0.17 -15.50 19.78
N TYR A 40 -0.50 -14.66 18.81
CA TYR A 40 -1.36 -13.48 18.96
C TYR A 40 -2.71 -13.62 18.26
N ASN A 41 -3.08 -14.82 17.80
CA ASN A 41 -4.27 -15.08 16.98
C ASN A 41 -4.33 -14.21 15.71
N ILE A 42 -3.17 -13.96 15.08
CA ILE A 42 -3.11 -13.27 13.80
C ILE A 42 -3.19 -14.34 12.70
N PRO A 43 -4.26 -14.36 11.87
CA PRO A 43 -4.35 -15.28 10.76
C PRO A 43 -3.33 -14.92 9.68
N VAL A 44 -2.68 -15.94 9.12
CA VAL A 44 -1.72 -15.79 8.02
C VAL A 44 -2.42 -16.06 6.70
N THR A 45 -2.18 -15.22 5.71
CA THR A 45 -2.51 -15.54 4.31
C THR A 45 -1.31 -16.20 3.64
N TRP A 46 -1.43 -17.46 3.26
CA TRP A 46 -0.36 -18.21 2.63
C TRP A 46 -0.41 -18.12 1.11
N ILE A 47 0.68 -17.65 0.47
CA ILE A 47 0.84 -17.72 -0.98
C ILE A 47 1.33 -19.11 -1.37
N VAL A 48 0.48 -19.89 -2.04
CA VAL A 48 0.72 -21.31 -2.34
C VAL A 48 0.59 -21.63 -3.83
N ASN A 49 1.22 -22.72 -4.26
CA ASN A 49 0.97 -23.40 -5.53
C ASN A 49 0.78 -24.91 -5.31
N SER A 50 0.43 -25.63 -6.37
CA SER A 50 0.20 -27.07 -6.35
C SER A 50 1.35 -27.88 -5.73
N GLY A 51 2.59 -27.42 -5.88
CA GLY A 51 3.77 -28.01 -5.23
C GLY A 51 3.70 -27.90 -3.71
N SER A 52 3.55 -26.68 -3.17
CA SER A 52 3.48 -26.46 -1.72
C SER A 52 2.25 -27.08 -1.08
N ILE A 53 1.12 -27.16 -1.80
CA ILE A 53 -0.12 -27.76 -1.30
C ILE A 53 0.07 -29.24 -0.94
N ARG A 54 0.88 -29.97 -1.72
CA ARG A 54 1.18 -31.38 -1.45
C ARG A 54 1.93 -31.60 -0.15
N VAL A 55 2.68 -30.59 0.29
CA VAL A 55 3.55 -30.65 1.48
C VAL A 55 2.85 -30.04 2.70
N LEU A 56 2.28 -28.84 2.56
CA LEU A 56 1.74 -28.04 3.65
C LEU A 56 0.21 -28.10 3.77
N GLY A 57 -0.49 -28.75 2.84
CA GLY A 57 -1.94 -28.65 2.74
C GLY A 57 -2.71 -29.12 3.98
N GLU A 58 -2.24 -30.16 4.67
CA GLU A 58 -2.85 -30.59 5.94
C GLU A 58 -2.62 -29.58 7.06
N ARG A 59 -1.40 -29.03 7.13
CA ARG A 59 -1.03 -28.06 8.15
C ARG A 59 -1.80 -26.74 8.01
N ILE A 60 -1.91 -26.22 6.79
CA ILE A 60 -2.69 -25.02 6.49
C ILE A 60 -4.18 -25.24 6.80
N ARG A 61 -4.74 -26.45 6.56
CA ARG A 61 -6.11 -26.79 6.98
C ARG A 61 -6.28 -26.70 8.48
N GLN A 62 -5.34 -27.27 9.23
CA GLN A 62 -5.37 -27.17 10.69
C GLN A 62 -5.33 -25.71 11.16
N TRP A 63 -4.44 -24.89 10.60
CA TRP A 63 -4.34 -23.48 10.98
C TRP A 63 -5.55 -22.64 10.55
N HIS A 64 -6.21 -23.00 9.45
CA HIS A 64 -7.48 -22.38 9.10
C HIS A 64 -8.55 -22.65 10.17
N GLU A 65 -8.66 -23.90 10.64
CA GLU A 65 -9.61 -24.28 11.68
C GLU A 65 -9.31 -23.64 13.03
N GLU A 66 -8.02 -23.51 13.39
CA GLU A 66 -7.59 -22.97 14.69
C GLU A 66 -7.50 -21.45 14.74
N TYR A 67 -6.98 -20.81 13.69
CA TYR A 67 -6.62 -19.38 13.68
C TYR A 67 -7.30 -18.58 12.56
N GLY A 68 -7.96 -19.24 11.61
CA GLY A 68 -8.60 -18.57 10.47
C GLY A 68 -7.64 -18.20 9.34
N ASP A 69 -6.48 -18.87 9.25
CA ASP A 69 -5.54 -18.73 8.13
C ASP A 69 -6.24 -18.89 6.77
N ASP A 70 -5.72 -18.23 5.74
CA ASP A 70 -6.27 -18.28 4.39
C ASP A 70 -5.18 -18.52 3.35
N VAL A 71 -5.59 -18.69 2.09
CA VAL A 71 -4.67 -19.01 1.00
C VAL A 71 -4.92 -18.14 -0.22
N ILE A 72 -3.85 -17.78 -0.90
CA ILE A 72 -3.89 -17.13 -2.21
C ILE A 72 -2.99 -17.86 -3.18
N LEU A 73 -3.29 -17.74 -4.48
CA LEU A 73 -2.55 -18.45 -5.50
C LEU A 73 -1.25 -17.72 -5.83
N LYS A 74 -0.10 -18.39 -5.77
CA LYS A 74 1.11 -17.90 -6.43
C LYS A 74 0.87 -17.83 -7.93
N CYS A 75 0.97 -16.63 -8.48
CA CYS A 75 0.78 -16.44 -9.91
C CYS A 75 1.86 -17.21 -10.70
N PRO A 76 1.49 -18.05 -11.68
CA PRO A 76 2.45 -18.58 -12.64
C PRO A 76 3.20 -17.43 -13.33
N ASN A 77 4.49 -17.60 -13.59
CA ASN A 77 5.31 -16.57 -14.20
C ASN A 77 4.99 -16.46 -15.70
N TYR A 78 4.63 -15.26 -16.16
CA TYR A 78 4.22 -15.05 -17.55
C TYR A 78 5.30 -15.41 -18.57
N TYR A 79 6.55 -15.07 -18.28
CA TYR A 79 7.67 -15.31 -19.19
C TYR A 79 8.12 -16.77 -19.17
N ARG A 80 8.37 -17.30 -17.97
CA ARG A 80 8.96 -18.63 -17.76
C ARG A 80 7.94 -19.75 -17.93
N ASP A 81 6.77 -19.61 -17.30
CA ASP A 81 5.79 -20.70 -17.21
C ASP A 81 4.78 -20.63 -18.37
N ALA A 82 4.34 -19.42 -18.75
CA ALA A 82 3.39 -19.21 -19.84
C ALA A 82 4.01 -18.86 -21.20
N GLY A 83 5.34 -18.66 -21.27
CA GLY A 83 6.03 -18.36 -22.54
C GLY A 83 5.53 -17.09 -23.24
N ARG A 84 5.05 -16.11 -22.48
CA ARG A 84 4.37 -14.88 -22.98
C ARG A 84 3.07 -15.15 -23.75
N SER A 85 2.35 -16.24 -23.46
CA SER A 85 1.01 -16.48 -24.00
C SER A 85 -0.05 -16.19 -22.94
N ARG A 86 -0.97 -15.27 -23.26
CA ARG A 86 -2.13 -14.95 -22.41
C ARG A 86 -3.03 -16.18 -22.21
N GLU A 87 -3.29 -16.92 -23.28
CA GLU A 87 -4.08 -18.14 -23.27
C GLU A 87 -3.44 -19.18 -22.36
N LYS A 88 -2.12 -19.36 -22.48
CA LYS A 88 -1.41 -20.31 -21.62
C LYS A 88 -1.42 -19.89 -20.16
N LEU A 89 -1.25 -18.60 -19.87
CA LEU A 89 -1.34 -18.08 -18.51
C LEU A 89 -2.73 -18.34 -17.92
N LYS A 90 -3.81 -18.10 -18.68
CA LYS A 90 -5.19 -18.41 -18.24
C LYS A 90 -5.39 -19.88 -17.93
N GLU A 91 -4.89 -20.78 -18.79
CA GLU A 91 -4.94 -22.22 -18.55
C GLU A 91 -4.24 -22.61 -17.25
N LEU A 92 -3.02 -22.10 -17.03
CA LEU A 92 -2.24 -22.38 -15.84
C LEU A 92 -2.91 -21.84 -14.57
N LEU A 93 -3.42 -20.61 -14.62
CA LEU A 93 -4.16 -20.01 -13.52
C LEU A 93 -5.40 -20.83 -13.16
N GLN A 94 -6.15 -21.29 -14.16
CA GLN A 94 -7.33 -22.13 -13.94
C GLN A 94 -6.95 -23.48 -13.31
N GLN A 95 -5.93 -24.15 -13.84
CA GLN A 95 -5.44 -25.44 -13.32
C GLN A 95 -4.95 -25.34 -11.88
N GLU A 96 -4.11 -24.34 -11.58
CA GLU A 96 -3.58 -24.14 -10.23
C GLU A 96 -4.68 -23.71 -9.26
N TRP A 97 -5.64 -22.88 -9.70
CA TRP A 97 -6.78 -22.50 -8.88
C TRP A 97 -7.68 -23.70 -8.55
N GLU A 98 -7.93 -24.61 -9.50
CA GLU A 98 -8.69 -25.83 -9.25
C GLU A 98 -8.02 -26.72 -8.19
N VAL A 99 -6.70 -26.87 -8.24
CA VAL A 99 -5.93 -27.61 -7.23
C VAL A 99 -6.03 -26.93 -5.86
N LEU A 100 -5.87 -25.60 -5.82
CA LEU A 100 -5.98 -24.80 -4.59
C LEU A 100 -7.37 -24.95 -3.98
N GLN A 101 -8.44 -24.73 -4.76
CA GLN A 101 -9.81 -24.79 -4.26
C GLN A 101 -10.23 -26.20 -3.85
N ALA A 102 -9.71 -27.25 -4.51
CA ALA A 102 -9.92 -28.63 -4.08
C ALA A 102 -9.26 -28.93 -2.73
N ALA A 103 -8.07 -28.38 -2.47
CA ALA A 103 -7.36 -28.54 -1.21
C ALA A 103 -7.93 -27.67 -0.07
N PHE A 104 -8.46 -26.49 -0.42
CA PHE A 104 -8.94 -25.45 0.50
C PHE A 104 -10.30 -24.89 0.05
N PRO A 105 -11.42 -25.59 0.31
CA PRO A 105 -12.74 -25.21 -0.20
C PRO A 105 -13.28 -23.86 0.32
N TRP A 106 -12.67 -23.28 1.37
CA TRP A 106 -13.02 -21.95 1.87
C TRP A 106 -12.41 -20.80 1.05
N ALA A 107 -11.39 -21.07 0.23
CA ALA A 107 -10.75 -20.09 -0.64
C ALA A 107 -11.71 -19.67 -1.77
N ARG A 108 -12.52 -18.65 -1.50
CA ARG A 108 -13.56 -18.15 -2.41
C ARG A 108 -13.15 -16.90 -3.16
N THR A 109 -12.46 -15.98 -2.49
CA THR A 109 -11.97 -14.75 -3.10
C THR A 109 -10.68 -15.05 -3.84
N LYS A 110 -10.73 -14.97 -5.17
CA LYS A 110 -9.57 -15.25 -6.04
C LYS A 110 -8.55 -14.12 -5.92
N VAL A 111 -7.45 -14.38 -5.23
CA VAL A 111 -6.32 -13.44 -5.17
C VAL A 111 -5.07 -14.15 -5.70
N ALA A 112 -4.31 -13.45 -6.53
CA ALA A 112 -3.02 -13.89 -7.01
C ALA A 112 -1.90 -13.15 -6.25
N GLY A 113 -0.80 -13.84 -5.95
CA GLY A 113 0.39 -13.27 -5.33
C GLY A 113 1.61 -13.44 -6.22
N SER A 114 2.27 -12.32 -6.56
CA SER A 114 3.60 -12.24 -7.18
C SER A 114 4.01 -10.76 -7.26
N GLY A 115 5.31 -10.45 -7.25
CA GLY A 115 5.78 -9.12 -7.64
C GLY A 115 5.22 -8.71 -9.02
N VAL A 116 4.66 -7.49 -9.12
CA VAL A 116 4.01 -7.00 -10.34
C VAL A 116 5.04 -6.34 -11.25
N THR A 117 5.37 -7.04 -12.34
CA THR A 117 6.38 -6.60 -13.32
C THR A 117 5.84 -6.43 -14.74
N ASP A 118 4.60 -6.87 -14.99
CA ASP A 118 4.02 -6.92 -16.34
C ASP A 118 2.52 -6.64 -16.33
N GLY A 119 2.06 -5.77 -17.22
CA GLY A 119 0.65 -5.44 -17.38
C GLY A 119 -0.19 -6.55 -17.99
N GLU A 120 0.40 -7.42 -18.81
CA GLU A 120 -0.29 -8.57 -19.41
C GLU A 120 -0.87 -9.50 -18.35
N VAL A 121 -0.13 -9.70 -17.25
CA VAL A 121 -0.58 -10.51 -16.11
C VAL A 121 -1.83 -9.93 -15.48
N VAL A 122 -1.85 -8.61 -15.27
CA VAL A 122 -2.97 -7.92 -14.61
C VAL A 122 -4.24 -8.01 -15.46
N GLY A 123 -4.14 -7.79 -16.77
CA GLY A 123 -5.26 -7.97 -17.69
C GLY A 123 -5.77 -9.42 -17.73
N VAL A 124 -4.87 -10.41 -17.72
CA VAL A 124 -5.25 -11.83 -17.70
C VAL A 124 -5.94 -12.21 -16.38
N LEU A 125 -5.45 -11.72 -15.24
CA LEU A 125 -6.06 -11.96 -13.92
C LEU A 125 -7.49 -11.41 -13.87
N GLU A 126 -7.70 -10.18 -14.35
CA GLU A 126 -9.04 -9.57 -14.42
C GLU A 126 -9.98 -10.42 -15.31
N GLU A 127 -9.51 -10.86 -16.48
CA GLU A 127 -10.27 -11.72 -17.40
C GLU A 127 -10.58 -13.11 -16.81
N ALA A 128 -9.69 -13.67 -16.00
CA ALA A 128 -9.86 -14.95 -15.32
C ALA A 128 -10.73 -14.85 -14.04
N GLY A 129 -11.24 -13.66 -13.73
CA GLY A 129 -12.12 -13.40 -12.60
C GLY A 129 -11.41 -13.37 -11.25
N PHE A 130 -10.10 -13.08 -11.24
CA PHE A 130 -9.42 -12.73 -9.99
C PHE A 130 -9.92 -11.39 -9.48
N GLN A 131 -10.06 -11.29 -8.16
CA GLN A 131 -10.61 -10.16 -7.44
C GLN A 131 -9.53 -9.31 -6.77
N GLY A 132 -8.33 -9.88 -6.56
CA GLY A 132 -7.17 -9.15 -6.04
C GLY A 132 -5.84 -9.64 -6.61
N MET A 133 -4.84 -8.77 -6.53
CA MET A 133 -3.44 -9.03 -6.88
C MET A 133 -2.54 -8.41 -5.81
N TRP A 134 -1.75 -9.24 -5.15
CA TRP A 134 -0.74 -8.82 -4.19
C TRP A 134 0.63 -8.68 -4.85
N GLY A 135 1.38 -7.65 -4.47
CA GLY A 135 2.78 -7.47 -4.86
C GLY A 135 3.08 -6.14 -5.56
N TYR A 136 2.23 -5.12 -5.40
CA TYR A 136 2.53 -3.76 -5.87
C TYR A 136 3.46 -3.04 -4.89
N CYS A 137 4.43 -2.28 -5.41
CA CYS A 137 5.40 -1.57 -4.58
C CYS A 137 5.40 -0.06 -4.89
N TRP A 138 4.76 0.75 -4.05
CA TRP A 138 4.73 2.20 -4.24
C TRP A 138 6.15 2.81 -4.28
N GLU A 139 6.39 3.73 -5.22
CA GLU A 139 7.68 4.36 -5.55
C GLU A 139 8.85 3.44 -5.95
N GLN A 140 8.71 2.11 -5.92
CA GLN A 140 9.83 1.21 -6.21
C GLN A 140 10.29 1.28 -7.68
N VAL A 141 11.60 1.28 -7.87
CA VAL A 141 12.26 1.26 -9.18
C VAL A 141 13.39 0.23 -9.16
N TRP A 142 13.47 -0.61 -10.19
CA TRP A 142 14.52 -1.62 -10.45
C TRP A 142 14.68 -2.76 -9.45
N TRP A 143 14.42 -2.56 -8.16
CA TRP A 143 14.63 -3.56 -7.12
C TRP A 143 13.77 -4.80 -7.37
N ASP A 144 14.38 -5.98 -7.34
CA ASP A 144 13.79 -7.28 -7.73
C ASP A 144 13.19 -7.32 -9.15
N GLY A 145 13.65 -6.43 -10.03
CA GLY A 145 13.09 -6.25 -11.37
C GLY A 145 11.71 -5.58 -11.37
N ILE A 146 11.26 -5.04 -10.23
CA ILE A 146 9.97 -4.38 -10.07
C ILE A 146 10.15 -2.87 -10.24
N THR A 147 9.36 -2.30 -11.15
CA THR A 147 9.24 -0.84 -11.31
C THR A 147 7.78 -0.46 -11.25
N ASN A 148 7.36 0.04 -10.10
CA ASN A 148 5.97 0.40 -9.80
C ASN A 148 5.82 1.87 -9.41
N LYS A 149 6.89 2.68 -9.48
CA LYS A 149 6.82 4.12 -9.29
C LYS A 149 5.66 4.76 -10.06
N GLY A 150 4.85 5.58 -9.38
CA GLY A 150 3.63 6.18 -9.94
C GLY A 150 2.31 5.49 -9.56
N VAL A 151 2.33 4.24 -9.08
CA VAL A 151 1.10 3.57 -8.61
C VAL A 151 0.50 4.27 -7.38
N PRO A 152 -0.76 4.02 -7.03
CA PRO A 152 -1.29 4.30 -5.69
C PRO A 152 -0.70 3.37 -4.61
N TRP A 153 -0.66 3.84 -3.36
CA TRP A 153 -0.41 2.99 -2.18
C TRP A 153 -1.74 2.39 -1.66
N GLY A 154 -1.69 1.47 -0.70
CA GLY A 154 -2.87 0.80 -0.15
C GLY A 154 -3.64 -0.02 -1.20
N PHE A 155 -4.97 -0.01 -1.11
CA PHE A 155 -5.85 -0.78 -1.99
C PHE A 155 -6.53 0.10 -3.02
N TRP A 156 -6.48 -0.33 -4.27
CA TRP A 156 -7.09 0.38 -5.39
C TRP A 156 -7.47 -0.58 -6.51
N TYR A 157 -8.44 -0.22 -7.37
CA TYR A 157 -8.79 -1.07 -8.51
C TYR A 157 -7.81 -0.91 -9.67
N ALA A 158 -7.04 -1.95 -9.97
CA ALA A 158 -6.15 -2.03 -11.11
C ALA A 158 -6.91 -1.93 -12.44
N ASP A 159 -6.36 -1.15 -13.38
CA ASP A 159 -6.78 -1.23 -14.77
C ASP A 159 -5.98 -2.33 -15.50
N GLY A 160 -6.65 -3.38 -15.96
CA GLY A 160 -6.02 -4.50 -16.66
C GLY A 160 -5.23 -4.12 -17.92
N GLU A 161 -5.57 -3.00 -18.58
CA GLU A 161 -4.81 -2.49 -19.74
C GLU A 161 -3.72 -1.49 -19.35
N ARG A 162 -3.87 -0.87 -18.18
CA ARG A 162 -3.01 0.20 -17.67
C ARG A 162 -2.64 -0.10 -16.22
N TYR A 163 -1.92 -1.20 -16.03
CA TYR A 163 -1.75 -1.87 -14.73
C TYR A 163 -1.18 -1.02 -13.57
N LYS A 164 -0.66 0.17 -13.84
CA LYS A 164 -0.17 1.10 -12.81
C LYS A 164 -1.15 2.21 -12.43
N VAL A 165 -2.29 2.33 -13.13
CA VAL A 165 -3.25 3.42 -12.91
C VAL A 165 -4.60 2.87 -12.49
N PRO A 166 -5.32 3.55 -11.59
CA PRO A 166 -6.68 3.17 -11.22
C PRO A 166 -7.61 3.01 -12.41
N LYS A 167 -8.44 1.97 -12.35
CA LYS A 167 -9.53 1.78 -13.30
C LYS A 167 -10.50 2.95 -13.17
N SER A 168 -10.80 3.58 -14.30
CA SER A 168 -11.63 4.80 -14.33
C SER A 168 -13.08 4.57 -13.88
N SER A 169 -13.58 3.33 -14.04
CA SER A 169 -14.90 2.89 -13.56
C SER A 169 -14.99 1.36 -13.51
N GLY A 170 -15.91 0.84 -12.69
CA GLY A 170 -16.26 -0.59 -12.67
C GLY A 170 -15.10 -1.49 -12.27
N GLY A 171 -14.48 -1.20 -11.12
CA GLY A 171 -13.33 -1.94 -10.59
C GLY A 171 -13.63 -3.43 -10.36
N LYS A 172 -12.68 -4.30 -10.74
CA LYS A 172 -12.81 -5.76 -10.61
C LYS A 172 -11.63 -6.42 -9.90
N LEU A 173 -10.43 -5.90 -10.13
CA LEU A 173 -9.20 -6.44 -9.56
C LEU A 173 -8.59 -5.42 -8.59
N VAL A 174 -8.52 -5.75 -7.31
CA VAL A 174 -7.90 -4.89 -6.28
C VAL A 174 -6.38 -5.12 -6.28
N ALA A 175 -5.63 -4.10 -6.64
CA ALA A 175 -4.19 -4.05 -6.40
C ALA A 175 -3.93 -3.89 -4.89
N CYS A 176 -3.06 -4.74 -4.37
CA CYS A 176 -2.66 -4.78 -2.98
C CYS A 176 -1.13 -4.60 -2.90
N GLU A 177 -0.66 -3.78 -1.98
CA GLU A 177 0.76 -3.58 -1.76
C GLU A 177 1.48 -4.88 -1.36
N TRP A 178 2.77 -4.99 -1.66
CA TRP A 178 3.63 -6.02 -1.11
C TRP A 178 3.76 -5.86 0.40
N THR A 179 4.17 -4.67 0.83
CA THR A 179 4.29 -4.22 2.22
C THR A 179 3.84 -2.76 2.31
N ALA A 180 3.24 -2.38 3.44
CA ALA A 180 2.91 -0.99 3.74
C ALA A 180 4.18 -0.14 3.70
N ARG A 181 4.11 0.99 3.01
CA ARG A 181 5.23 1.94 2.86
C ARG A 181 5.12 3.07 3.86
N ASP A 182 6.26 3.52 4.37
CA ASP A 182 6.36 4.81 5.04
C ASP A 182 6.34 5.89 3.97
N LEU A 183 5.14 6.44 3.74
CA LEU A 183 4.90 7.41 2.68
C LEU A 183 5.76 8.65 2.83
N HIS A 184 5.96 9.07 4.09
CA HIS A 184 6.72 10.25 4.42
C HIS A 184 8.19 10.05 4.04
N GLN A 185 8.84 9.05 4.62
CA GLN A 185 10.26 8.80 4.43
C GLN A 185 10.58 8.45 2.97
N THR A 186 9.75 7.61 2.37
CA THR A 186 9.87 7.24 0.96
C THR A 186 9.84 8.46 0.03
N TYR A 187 8.90 9.40 0.26
CA TYR A 187 8.72 10.54 -0.63
C TYR A 187 9.93 11.47 -0.67
N HIS A 188 10.51 11.85 0.48
CA HIS A 188 11.63 12.80 0.45
C HIS A 188 13.02 12.15 0.35
N THR A 189 13.20 10.82 0.54
CA THR A 189 14.48 10.14 0.23
C THR A 189 14.51 9.49 -1.14
N ALA A 190 13.35 9.17 -1.72
CA ALA A 190 13.22 8.24 -2.84
C ALA A 190 13.79 6.83 -2.53
N SER A 191 13.66 6.35 -1.29
CA SER A 191 14.15 5.03 -0.85
C SER A 191 13.01 4.12 -0.35
N PRO A 192 12.06 3.72 -1.21
CA PRO A 192 10.86 2.97 -0.82
C PRO A 192 11.13 1.58 -0.24
N VAL A 193 12.28 0.98 -0.58
CA VAL A 193 12.62 -0.40 -0.18
C VAL A 193 12.84 -0.46 1.34
N ILE A 194 13.72 0.39 1.86
CA ILE A 194 14.06 0.41 3.29
C ILE A 194 12.97 1.02 4.16
N TYR A 195 12.17 1.95 3.62
CA TYR A 195 11.13 2.65 4.36
C TYR A 195 9.78 1.94 4.18
N SER A 196 9.70 0.73 4.75
CA SER A 196 8.55 -0.17 4.60
C SER A 196 8.31 -1.01 5.86
N SER A 197 7.26 -1.84 5.82
CA SER A 197 7.01 -2.89 6.83
C SER A 197 7.72 -4.21 6.55
N ASP A 198 8.64 -4.26 5.57
CA ASP A 198 9.40 -5.48 5.25
C ASP A 198 10.46 -5.76 6.34
N PRO A 199 10.39 -6.89 7.06
CA PRO A 199 11.29 -7.25 8.15
C PRO A 199 12.76 -7.26 7.74
N ASN A 200 13.08 -7.78 6.56
CA ASN A 200 14.47 -7.93 6.14
C ASN A 200 15.06 -6.58 5.79
N ASP A 201 14.30 -5.74 5.08
CA ASP A 201 14.79 -4.44 4.64
C ASP A 201 15.02 -3.49 5.80
N VAL A 202 14.09 -3.42 6.77
CA VAL A 202 14.26 -2.53 7.92
C VAL A 202 15.35 -3.00 8.88
N LEU A 203 15.56 -4.33 9.01
CA LEU A 203 16.66 -4.88 9.80
C LEU A 203 18.00 -4.53 9.15
N ARG A 204 18.15 -4.82 7.85
CA ARG A 204 19.38 -4.57 7.10
C ARG A 204 19.69 -3.08 7.00
N ALA A 205 18.67 -2.23 6.93
CA ALA A 205 18.84 -0.78 6.95
C ALA A 205 19.17 -0.24 8.35
N GLY A 206 19.04 -1.04 9.41
CA GLY A 206 19.23 -0.62 10.79
C GLY A 206 18.12 0.31 11.30
N LEU A 207 16.94 0.27 10.69
CA LEU A 207 15.74 0.98 11.16
C LEU A 207 15.05 0.23 12.32
N CYS A 208 15.13 -1.10 12.29
CA CYS A 208 14.72 -1.98 13.39
C CYS A 208 15.88 -2.92 13.77
N ALA A 209 15.75 -3.55 14.93
CA ALA A 209 16.58 -4.64 15.42
C ALA A 209 15.70 -5.67 16.14
N GLY A 210 16.22 -6.86 16.42
CA GLY A 210 15.48 -7.95 17.07
C GLY A 210 14.72 -7.55 18.34
N ASP A 211 15.23 -6.57 19.08
CA ASP A 211 14.65 -6.03 20.32
C ASP A 211 14.11 -4.59 20.20
N ASN A 212 14.14 -3.99 19.01
CA ASN A 212 13.75 -2.60 18.77
C ASN A 212 12.95 -2.44 17.47
N ILE A 213 11.66 -2.16 17.63
CA ILE A 213 10.69 -1.96 16.54
C ILE A 213 10.09 -0.54 16.55
N GLU A 214 10.76 0.45 17.16
CA GLU A 214 10.21 1.81 17.30
C GLU A 214 9.88 2.46 15.96
N TYR A 215 10.64 2.15 14.91
CA TYR A 215 10.32 2.57 13.55
C TYR A 215 8.94 2.05 13.10
N TRP A 216 8.70 0.74 13.23
CA TRP A 216 7.42 0.13 12.86
C TRP A 216 6.25 0.61 13.70
N LYS A 217 6.44 0.86 15.00
CA LYS A 217 5.37 1.43 15.84
C LYS A 217 4.94 2.80 15.33
N LYS A 218 5.89 3.64 14.91
CA LYS A 218 5.60 4.95 14.34
C LYS A 218 4.93 4.86 12.97
N LEU A 219 5.45 3.98 12.10
CA LEU A 219 4.83 3.70 10.81
C LEU A 219 3.37 3.23 10.97
N PHE A 220 3.12 2.29 11.88
CA PHE A 220 1.77 1.83 12.20
C PHE A 220 0.89 2.96 12.78
N GLY A 221 1.46 3.79 13.67
CA GLY A 221 0.79 4.96 14.23
C GLY A 221 0.32 5.95 13.16
N ASP A 222 1.12 6.21 12.12
CA ASP A 222 0.73 7.07 11.00
C ASP A 222 -0.49 6.52 10.26
N TYR A 223 -0.53 5.21 9.99
CA TYR A 223 -1.70 4.59 9.36
C TYR A 223 -2.93 4.63 10.26
N LEU A 224 -2.73 4.43 11.57
CA LEU A 224 -3.79 4.47 12.56
C LEU A 224 -4.40 5.87 12.71
N ASN A 225 -3.58 6.92 12.76
CA ASN A 225 -4.03 8.31 12.84
C ASN A 225 -4.95 8.67 11.65
N ASN A 226 -4.58 8.20 10.46
CA ASN A 226 -5.31 8.47 9.23
C ASN A 226 -6.66 7.75 9.10
N THR A 227 -7.02 6.86 10.02
CA THR A 227 -8.36 6.25 10.05
C THR A 227 -9.51 7.25 10.26
N GLU A 228 -9.21 8.43 10.78
CA GLU A 228 -10.20 9.50 10.93
C GLU A 228 -10.65 10.07 9.58
N ALA A 229 -9.69 10.24 8.66
CA ALA A 229 -9.92 10.79 7.34
C ALA A 229 -10.31 9.74 6.29
N ASN A 230 -10.35 8.46 6.62
CA ASN A 230 -10.64 7.40 5.67
C ASN A 230 -11.72 6.44 6.20
N GLU A 231 -12.48 5.82 5.29
CA GLU A 231 -13.41 4.76 5.66
C GLU A 231 -12.72 3.41 5.87
N GLN A 232 -11.60 3.21 5.18
CA GLN A 232 -10.73 2.05 5.25
C GLN A 232 -9.28 2.50 5.06
N VAL A 233 -8.38 2.05 5.93
CA VAL A 233 -6.93 2.18 5.78
C VAL A 233 -6.36 0.78 5.82
N TYR A 234 -5.47 0.44 4.89
CA TYR A 234 -4.92 -0.92 4.78
C TYR A 234 -3.44 -0.89 5.20
N PHE A 235 -3.08 -1.75 6.15
CA PHE A 235 -1.70 -1.97 6.57
C PHE A 235 -1.32 -3.42 6.25
N LEU A 236 -0.61 -3.58 5.13
CA LEU A 236 -0.13 -4.89 4.69
C LEU A 236 1.27 -5.13 5.24
N GLN A 237 1.47 -6.27 5.90
CA GLN A 237 2.80 -6.75 6.23
C GLN A 237 3.02 -8.12 5.59
N HIS A 238 4.26 -8.41 5.26
CA HIS A 238 4.64 -9.65 4.60
C HIS A 238 5.96 -10.20 5.13
N GLN A 239 6.11 -11.51 5.05
CA GLN A 239 7.36 -12.23 5.27
C GLN A 239 7.48 -13.40 4.29
N GLU A 240 8.58 -13.50 3.56
CA GLU A 240 8.84 -14.69 2.76
C GLU A 240 9.25 -15.85 3.67
N ALA A 241 8.57 -16.99 3.57
CA ALA A 241 8.89 -18.10 4.46
C ALA A 241 10.28 -18.70 4.16
N HIS A 242 10.72 -18.68 2.90
CA HIS A 242 12.04 -19.16 2.53
C HIS A 242 13.21 -18.29 3.04
N GLU A 243 12.89 -17.09 3.53
CA GLU A 243 13.81 -16.20 4.23
C GLU A 243 13.85 -16.46 5.75
N MET A 244 12.98 -17.35 6.25
CA MET A 244 12.83 -17.67 7.68
C MET A 244 13.38 -19.07 8.06
N GLU A 245 14.17 -19.68 7.17
CA GLU A 245 14.80 -20.98 7.42
C GLU A 245 16.25 -21.10 6.96
N VAL A 246 16.95 -22.06 7.56
CA VAL A 246 18.27 -22.52 7.15
C VAL A 246 18.22 -24.04 7.06
N SER A 247 17.79 -24.52 5.90
CA SER A 247 17.57 -25.93 5.56
C SER A 247 18.37 -26.31 4.31
N GLU A 248 18.28 -27.58 3.89
CA GLU A 248 18.80 -27.99 2.57
C GLU A 248 18.02 -27.36 1.40
N ALA A 249 16.75 -27.00 1.63
CA ALA A 249 15.90 -26.42 0.60
C ALA A 249 16.18 -24.92 0.40
N TYR A 250 16.43 -24.20 1.50
CA TYR A 250 16.66 -22.75 1.52
C TYR A 250 17.64 -22.35 2.62
N ALA A 251 18.56 -21.44 2.31
CA ALA A 251 19.47 -20.84 3.27
C ALA A 251 19.84 -19.42 2.81
N VAL A 252 18.80 -18.60 2.56
CA VAL A 252 18.95 -17.26 1.98
C VAL A 252 19.61 -16.31 2.98
N TRP A 253 19.20 -16.37 4.25
CA TRP A 253 19.69 -15.51 5.31
C TRP A 253 20.37 -16.30 6.42
N PRO A 254 21.35 -15.69 7.12
CA PRO A 254 21.94 -16.33 8.28
C PRO A 254 20.90 -16.45 9.41
N MET A 255 21.04 -17.51 10.23
CA MET A 255 20.14 -17.76 11.37
C MET A 255 20.01 -16.56 12.33
N ALA A 256 21.05 -15.75 12.48
CA ALA A 256 20.99 -14.55 13.31
C ALA A 256 19.96 -13.53 12.80
N ASP A 257 19.90 -13.31 11.49
CA ASP A 257 18.94 -12.39 10.87
C ASP A 257 17.53 -12.97 10.99
N ILE A 258 17.37 -14.27 10.75
CA ILE A 258 16.08 -14.99 10.93
C ILE A 258 15.55 -14.82 12.36
N LEU A 259 16.39 -15.00 13.37
CA LEU A 259 15.98 -14.84 14.76
C LEU A 259 15.64 -13.37 15.09
N ALA A 260 16.34 -12.42 14.49
CA ALA A 260 16.06 -11.00 14.67
C ALA A 260 14.75 -10.59 14.01
N THR A 261 14.49 -11.01 12.77
CA THR A 261 13.22 -10.71 12.06
C THR A 261 12.03 -11.41 12.73
N ASP A 262 12.21 -12.63 13.23
CA ASP A 262 11.19 -13.36 14.02
C ASP A 262 10.86 -12.60 15.31
N SER A 263 11.87 -12.13 16.05
CA SER A 263 11.69 -11.34 17.27
C SER A 263 11.04 -9.97 17.00
N MET A 264 11.40 -9.31 15.90
CA MET A 264 10.77 -8.07 15.46
C MET A 264 9.27 -8.27 15.18
N GLN A 265 8.91 -9.37 14.52
CA GLN A 265 7.52 -9.71 14.22
C GLN A 265 6.74 -10.04 15.50
N ASP A 266 7.32 -10.82 16.42
CA ASP A 266 6.73 -11.10 17.74
C ASP A 266 6.39 -9.81 18.49
N LEU A 267 7.33 -8.87 18.56
CA LEU A 267 7.13 -7.57 19.21
C LEU A 267 6.08 -6.71 18.49
N PHE A 268 6.05 -6.76 17.15
CA PHE A 268 5.11 -5.96 16.39
C PHE A 268 3.68 -6.49 16.50
N PHE A 269 3.51 -7.81 16.46
CA PHE A 269 2.22 -8.48 16.68
C PHE A 269 1.69 -8.22 18.09
N GLN A 270 2.57 -8.26 19.10
CA GLN A 270 2.21 -7.83 20.44
C GLN A 270 1.70 -6.39 20.46
N HIS A 271 2.36 -5.47 19.75
CA HIS A 271 1.97 -4.07 19.74
C HIS A 271 0.64 -3.80 19.03
N ILE A 272 0.44 -4.32 17.82
CA ILE A 272 -0.78 -4.02 17.04
C ILE A 272 -2.04 -4.61 17.69
N THR A 273 -1.90 -5.69 18.47
CA THR A 273 -3.02 -6.30 19.19
C THR A 273 -3.45 -5.51 20.44
N GLU A 274 -2.75 -4.44 20.79
CA GLU A 274 -3.17 -3.48 21.82
C GLU A 274 -4.29 -2.55 21.33
N TYR A 275 -4.56 -2.51 20.02
CA TYR A 275 -5.52 -1.62 19.39
C TYR A 275 -6.74 -2.37 18.87
N PRO A 276 -7.94 -1.76 18.87
CA PRO A 276 -9.16 -2.38 18.34
C PRO A 276 -9.23 -2.24 16.81
N ILE A 277 -8.19 -2.71 16.10
CA ILE A 277 -8.10 -2.73 14.65
C ILE A 277 -8.78 -3.97 14.06
N THR A 278 -9.03 -3.95 12.76
CA THR A 278 -9.51 -5.15 12.04
C THR A 278 -8.31 -5.98 11.60
N ILE A 279 -8.02 -7.08 12.30
CA ILE A 279 -7.03 -8.08 11.90
C ILE A 279 -7.73 -9.14 11.05
N THR A 280 -7.28 -9.35 9.81
CA THR A 280 -7.96 -10.22 8.86
C THR A 280 -7.01 -10.77 7.80
N THR A 281 -7.50 -11.69 6.96
CA THR A 281 -6.73 -12.26 5.86
C THR A 281 -6.82 -11.34 4.64
N LEU A 282 -5.85 -11.43 3.74
CA LEU A 282 -5.85 -10.63 2.52
C LEU A 282 -7.09 -10.88 1.62
N PRO A 283 -7.54 -12.14 1.40
CA PRO A 283 -8.79 -12.41 0.69
C PRO A 283 -10.01 -11.72 1.31
N GLN A 284 -10.11 -11.69 2.64
CA GLN A 284 -11.19 -11.02 3.35
C GLN A 284 -11.09 -9.49 3.20
N ALA A 285 -9.88 -8.90 3.32
CA ALA A 285 -9.67 -7.48 3.09
C ALA A 285 -10.04 -7.05 1.65
N VAL A 286 -9.71 -7.88 0.64
CA VAL A 286 -10.11 -7.65 -0.76
C VAL A 286 -11.64 -7.69 -0.89
N SER A 287 -12.31 -8.67 -0.29
CA SER A 287 -13.78 -8.73 -0.27
C SER A 287 -14.40 -7.50 0.40
N MET A 288 -13.87 -7.06 1.54
CA MET A 288 -14.32 -5.85 2.22
C MET A 288 -14.17 -4.60 1.35
N TYR A 289 -13.10 -4.51 0.55
CA TYR A 289 -12.93 -3.41 -0.41
C TYR A 289 -14.00 -3.42 -1.49
N HIS A 290 -14.28 -4.60 -2.07
CA HIS A 290 -15.34 -4.80 -3.08
C HIS A 290 -16.74 -4.47 -2.57
N GLU A 291 -17.05 -4.84 -1.33
CA GLU A 291 -18.36 -4.60 -0.73
C GLU A 291 -18.66 -3.11 -0.53
N ARG A 292 -17.63 -2.30 -0.26
CA ARG A 292 -17.79 -0.88 0.03
C ARG A 292 -17.59 0.01 -1.20
N ASN A 293 -16.72 -0.38 -2.13
CA ASN A 293 -16.23 0.51 -3.17
C ASN A 293 -16.59 0.01 -4.56
N ARG A 294 -17.27 0.84 -5.37
CA ARG A 294 -17.52 0.56 -6.79
C ARG A 294 -16.37 0.99 -7.72
N GLU A 295 -15.55 1.90 -7.22
CA GLU A 295 -14.38 2.48 -7.86
C GLU A 295 -13.32 2.76 -6.80
N THR A 296 -12.11 3.11 -7.20
CA THR A 296 -11.02 3.36 -6.25
C THR A 296 -11.41 4.48 -5.31
N ALA A 297 -11.47 4.16 -4.01
CA ALA A 297 -11.80 5.13 -2.97
C ALA A 297 -10.72 6.22 -2.89
N PRO A 298 -11.09 7.49 -2.63
CA PRO A 298 -10.12 8.51 -2.31
C PRO A 298 -9.45 8.20 -0.97
N VAL A 299 -8.13 8.37 -0.90
CA VAL A 299 -7.34 8.13 0.31
C VAL A 299 -6.60 9.39 0.72
N TYR A 300 -6.64 9.68 2.01
CA TYR A 300 -6.11 10.88 2.65
C TYR A 300 -5.09 10.47 3.70
N MET A 301 -3.80 10.75 3.50
CA MET A 301 -2.73 10.38 4.45
C MET A 301 -1.93 11.61 4.87
N LEU A 302 -2.18 12.15 6.06
CA LEU A 302 -1.32 13.13 6.69
C LEU A 302 -0.24 12.41 7.50
N THR A 303 1.03 12.65 7.17
CA THR A 303 2.16 11.89 7.72
C THR A 303 3.25 12.81 8.22
N GLU A 304 4.04 12.31 9.16
CA GLU A 304 5.15 13.04 9.76
C GLU A 304 6.45 12.25 9.77
N ASP A 305 7.55 12.93 10.06
CA ASP A 305 8.86 12.30 10.11
C ASP A 305 8.97 11.40 11.35
N THR A 306 9.15 10.10 11.14
CA THR A 306 9.29 9.10 12.21
C THR A 306 10.46 9.39 13.17
N SER A 307 11.40 10.25 12.81
CA SER A 307 12.62 10.59 13.58
C SER A 307 13.57 9.41 13.82
N VAL A 308 13.22 8.19 13.38
CA VAL A 308 14.11 7.04 13.33
C VAL A 308 14.89 7.11 12.02
N ARG A 309 16.18 6.77 12.07
CA ARG A 309 17.08 6.91 10.93
C ARG A 309 17.75 5.58 10.64
N PRO A 310 17.95 5.25 9.36
CA PRO A 310 18.71 4.08 8.99
C PRO A 310 20.18 4.27 9.34
N ALA A 311 20.89 3.16 9.52
CA ALA A 311 22.34 3.15 9.67
C ALA A 311 23.02 3.44 8.33
N VAL A 312 24.16 4.13 8.34
CA VAL A 312 25.03 4.20 7.16
C VAL A 312 25.83 2.90 7.09
N ASN A 313 25.40 1.96 6.24
CA ASN A 313 26.04 0.66 6.09
C ASN A 313 26.11 0.21 4.62
N GLU A 314 26.64 -0.99 4.37
CA GLU A 314 26.78 -1.53 3.00
C GLU A 314 25.44 -1.58 2.26
N TYR A 315 24.36 -1.98 2.94
CA TYR A 315 23.04 -2.10 2.35
C TYR A 315 22.47 -0.74 1.96
N THR A 316 22.51 0.24 2.85
CA THR A 316 21.98 1.57 2.54
C THR A 316 22.84 2.31 1.52
N MET A 317 24.16 2.06 1.50
CA MET A 317 25.05 2.66 0.50
C MET A 317 24.84 2.07 -0.90
N THR A 318 24.49 0.78 -1.02
CA THR A 318 24.14 0.16 -2.31
C THR A 318 22.84 0.72 -2.90
N LEU A 319 21.97 1.27 -2.06
CA LEU A 319 20.74 1.96 -2.47
C LEU A 319 20.94 3.46 -2.78
N GLY A 320 22.18 3.94 -2.85
CA GLY A 320 22.50 5.33 -3.16
C GLY A 320 22.67 6.25 -1.94
N GLY A 321 22.70 5.68 -0.72
CA GLY A 321 22.87 6.41 0.53
C GLY A 321 21.55 6.70 1.24
N ILE A 322 21.62 7.51 2.30
CA ILE A 322 20.46 7.83 3.15
C ILE A 322 20.22 9.33 3.19
N GLY A 323 18.99 9.74 2.88
CA GLY A 323 18.51 11.09 3.20
C GLY A 323 18.20 11.18 4.70
N LEU A 324 18.57 12.30 5.31
CA LEU A 324 18.30 12.56 6.73
C LEU A 324 17.36 13.76 6.85
N GLY A 325 16.23 13.56 7.52
CA GLY A 325 15.34 14.63 7.95
C GLY A 325 15.89 15.45 9.13
N PRO A 326 15.05 16.21 9.85
CA PRO A 326 13.59 16.17 9.79
C PRO A 326 13.02 16.83 8.53
N TRP A 327 11.90 16.30 8.04
CA TRP A 327 11.15 16.93 6.96
C TRP A 327 9.82 17.51 7.45
N PRO A 328 9.27 18.53 6.77
CA PRO A 328 7.95 19.05 7.13
C PRO A 328 6.88 17.99 6.89
N GLN A 329 5.86 17.97 7.75
CA GLN A 329 4.65 17.15 7.59
C GLN A 329 4.14 17.20 6.16
N THR A 330 3.74 16.06 5.63
CA THR A 330 3.30 15.92 4.24
C THR A 330 1.94 15.25 4.20
N PHE A 331 1.02 15.88 3.48
CA PHE A 331 -0.27 15.31 3.15
C PHE A 331 -0.20 14.65 1.78
N PHE A 332 -0.56 13.38 1.74
CA PHE A 332 -0.68 12.59 0.53
C PHE A 332 -2.15 12.31 0.24
N TYR A 333 -2.52 12.41 -1.03
CA TYR A 333 -3.84 12.09 -1.51
C TYR A 333 -3.75 11.25 -2.78
N TYR A 334 -4.66 10.29 -2.94
CA TYR A 334 -4.99 9.80 -4.28
C TYR A 334 -6.47 9.54 -4.42
N ASP A 335 -6.94 9.49 -5.66
CA ASP A 335 -8.21 8.92 -6.08
C ASP A 335 -8.00 8.15 -7.39
N LYS A 336 -9.09 7.78 -8.06
CA LYS A 336 -9.03 7.09 -9.35
C LYS A 336 -8.41 7.91 -10.49
N GLU A 337 -8.23 9.22 -10.33
CA GLU A 337 -7.80 10.14 -11.38
C GLU A 337 -6.38 10.68 -11.15
N CYS A 338 -5.92 10.77 -9.90
CA CYS A 338 -4.64 11.40 -9.58
C CYS A 338 -4.02 10.93 -8.27
N GLN A 339 -2.76 11.33 -8.08
CA GLN A 339 -2.05 11.27 -6.81
C GLN A 339 -1.34 12.60 -6.55
N LEU A 340 -1.46 13.13 -5.34
CA LEU A 340 -0.99 14.45 -4.94
C LEU A 340 -0.18 14.35 -3.64
N ALA A 341 0.83 15.18 -3.49
CA ALA A 341 1.49 15.42 -2.20
C ALA A 341 1.65 16.92 -1.93
N PHE A 342 1.31 17.34 -0.72
CA PHE A 342 1.39 18.72 -0.24
C PHE A 342 2.30 18.76 0.98
N VAL A 343 3.34 19.59 0.92
CA VAL A 343 4.23 19.81 2.06
C VAL A 343 3.65 20.94 2.92
N LYS A 344 3.70 20.79 4.24
CA LYS A 344 3.15 21.76 5.19
C LYS A 344 3.57 23.19 4.88
N GLY A 345 2.58 24.08 4.79
CA GLY A 345 2.76 25.49 4.45
C GLY A 345 2.55 25.81 2.97
N GLU A 346 2.38 24.81 2.10
CA GLU A 346 2.12 25.01 0.68
C GLU A 346 0.66 24.76 0.33
N ASN A 347 0.09 25.67 -0.46
CA ASN A 347 -1.31 25.59 -0.89
C ASN A 347 -1.50 24.84 -2.23
N LYS A 348 -0.40 24.47 -2.88
CA LYS A 348 -0.38 23.72 -4.14
C LYS A 348 0.44 22.45 -3.94
N PRO A 349 0.18 21.39 -4.71
CA PRO A 349 0.93 20.15 -4.57
C PRO A 349 2.39 20.36 -5.00
N ARG A 350 3.31 19.67 -4.33
CA ARG A 350 4.69 19.51 -4.78
C ARG A 350 4.84 18.30 -5.70
N MET A 351 4.02 17.27 -5.48
CA MET A 351 3.86 16.14 -6.41
C MET A 351 2.46 16.17 -6.99
N LEU A 352 2.35 16.21 -8.31
CA LEU A 352 1.11 16.09 -9.06
C LEU A 352 1.28 14.96 -10.07
N ARG A 353 0.49 13.90 -9.93
CA ARG A 353 0.39 12.81 -10.91
C ARG A 353 -1.02 12.73 -11.44
N SER A 354 -1.18 12.64 -12.75
CA SER A 354 -2.48 12.46 -13.39
C SER A 354 -2.55 11.12 -14.09
N TYR A 355 -3.53 10.31 -13.75
CA TYR A 355 -3.84 9.05 -14.41
C TYR A 355 -4.75 9.21 -15.63
N VAL A 356 -5.37 10.39 -15.76
CA VAL A 356 -6.28 10.70 -16.86
C VAL A 356 -5.49 10.77 -18.17
N GLY A 357 -5.87 9.92 -19.13
CA GLY A 357 -5.29 9.91 -20.48
C GLY A 357 -3.90 9.29 -20.59
N GLN A 358 -3.35 8.70 -19.52
CA GLN A 358 -2.02 8.09 -19.54
C GLN A 358 -2.05 6.64 -20.04
N TRP A 359 -1.07 6.31 -20.88
CA TRP A 359 -0.92 4.99 -21.52
C TRP A 359 0.50 4.42 -21.46
N ASP A 360 1.52 5.25 -21.19
CA ASP A 360 2.89 4.76 -21.01
C ASP A 360 3.12 4.27 -19.59
N MET A 361 3.11 2.97 -19.38
CA MET A 361 3.31 2.37 -18.06
C MET A 361 4.78 2.38 -17.60
N ASN A 362 5.72 2.85 -18.43
CA ASN A 362 7.08 3.11 -17.98
C ASN A 362 7.22 4.46 -17.25
N ASP A 363 6.23 5.35 -17.42
CA ASP A 363 6.21 6.66 -16.77
C ASP A 363 5.77 6.57 -15.29
N ASP A 364 6.05 7.61 -14.51
CA ASP A 364 5.54 7.81 -13.16
C ASP A 364 4.34 8.78 -13.10
N PHE A 365 3.86 9.20 -14.28
CA PHE A 365 2.67 10.02 -14.49
C PHE A 365 2.78 11.43 -13.92
N SER A 366 4.00 11.89 -13.65
CA SER A 366 4.26 13.22 -13.10
C SER A 366 3.86 14.32 -14.06
N GLU A 367 3.30 15.38 -13.50
CA GLU A 367 2.77 16.51 -14.24
C GLU A 367 3.30 17.82 -13.65
N ALA A 368 3.47 18.81 -14.52
CA ALA A 368 3.87 20.14 -14.07
C ALA A 368 2.73 20.78 -13.26
N VAL A 369 3.09 21.37 -12.11
CA VAL A 369 2.13 22.02 -11.22
C VAL A 369 1.78 23.41 -11.76
N PRO A 370 0.49 23.74 -12.00
CA PRO A 370 0.09 25.07 -12.44
C PRO A 370 0.48 26.16 -11.43
N PRO A 371 0.76 27.39 -11.89
CA PRO A 371 0.85 28.54 -11.01
C PRO A 371 -0.47 28.77 -10.27
N VAL A 372 -0.39 28.93 -8.95
CA VAL A 372 -1.52 29.24 -8.07
C VAL A 372 -1.21 30.53 -7.35
N PHE A 373 -2.12 31.49 -7.39
CA PHE A 373 -2.02 32.75 -6.65
C PHE A 373 -3.16 32.85 -5.64
N VAL A 374 -2.85 33.35 -4.44
CA VAL A 374 -3.90 33.72 -3.46
C VAL A 374 -4.16 35.20 -3.62
N THR A 375 -5.33 35.56 -4.18
CA THR A 375 -5.70 36.95 -4.47
C THR A 375 -6.49 37.59 -3.33
N LYS A 376 -7.11 36.78 -2.47
CA LYS A 376 -7.71 37.19 -1.20
C LYS A 376 -7.35 36.18 -0.12
N TYR A 377 -6.94 36.68 1.03
CA TYR A 377 -6.80 35.90 2.26
C TYR A 377 -7.23 36.76 3.44
N GLU A 378 -8.24 36.30 4.18
CA GLU A 378 -8.73 36.93 5.38
C GLU A 378 -9.03 35.86 6.42
N ARG A 379 -8.45 36.00 7.61
CA ARG A 379 -8.73 35.11 8.75
C ARG A 379 -9.21 35.96 9.91
N THR A 380 -10.42 35.67 10.37
CA THR A 380 -11.03 36.22 11.58
C THR A 380 -11.15 35.12 12.64
N GLU A 381 -11.76 35.43 13.78
CA GLU A 381 -12.06 34.43 14.81
C GLU A 381 -13.11 33.41 14.33
N ASP A 382 -14.03 33.84 13.46
CA ASP A 382 -15.19 33.06 13.04
C ASP A 382 -15.08 32.52 11.60
N THR A 383 -14.22 33.11 10.77
CA THR A 383 -14.14 32.80 9.34
C THR A 383 -12.72 32.79 8.80
N ILE A 384 -12.49 31.95 7.79
CA ILE A 384 -11.28 31.96 6.96
C ILE A 384 -11.75 32.01 5.51
N GLU A 385 -11.42 33.10 4.81
CA GLU A 385 -11.76 33.30 3.41
C GLU A 385 -10.49 33.32 2.55
N ILE A 386 -10.50 32.50 1.51
CA ILE A 386 -9.37 32.38 0.59
C ILE A 386 -9.91 32.38 -0.84
N VAL A 387 -9.32 33.19 -1.71
CA VAL A 387 -9.59 33.13 -3.15
C VAL A 387 -8.30 32.75 -3.86
N TYR A 388 -8.33 31.58 -4.50
CA TYR A 388 -7.25 31.10 -5.34
C TYR A 388 -7.53 31.45 -6.79
N GLU A 389 -6.54 31.99 -7.48
CA GLU A 389 -6.54 32.21 -8.92
C GLU A 389 -5.57 31.23 -9.57
N LEU A 390 -6.10 30.44 -10.51
CA LEU A 390 -5.34 29.56 -11.38
C LEU A 390 -5.44 30.08 -12.81
N GLY A 391 -4.29 30.25 -13.46
CA GLY A 391 -4.23 30.65 -14.86
C GLY A 391 -4.74 29.57 -15.83
N HIS A 392 -4.68 29.85 -17.13
CA HIS A 392 -4.96 28.84 -18.14
C HIS A 392 -4.00 27.66 -17.98
N TRP A 393 -4.55 26.46 -17.83
CA TRP A 393 -3.80 25.22 -17.71
C TRP A 393 -4.57 24.10 -18.37
N LYS A 394 -3.86 23.09 -18.89
CA LYS A 394 -4.52 21.95 -19.55
C LYS A 394 -5.53 21.27 -18.61
N PRO A 395 -6.62 20.69 -19.15
CA PRO A 395 -7.56 19.94 -18.33
C PRO A 395 -6.86 18.79 -17.62
N ILE A 396 -6.94 18.76 -16.29
CA ILE A 396 -6.23 17.79 -15.46
C ILE A 396 -6.86 17.75 -14.06
N PRO A 397 -6.88 16.58 -13.39
CA PRO A 397 -7.11 16.54 -11.96
C PRO A 397 -6.05 17.33 -11.19
N PHE A 398 -6.49 18.12 -10.22
CA PHE A 398 -5.65 18.97 -9.39
C PHE A 398 -6.19 19.07 -7.96
N GLY A 399 -5.45 19.74 -7.07
CA GLY A 399 -5.94 20.04 -5.73
C GLY A 399 -5.27 21.25 -5.11
N LEU A 400 -5.92 21.79 -4.09
CA LEU A 400 -5.42 22.89 -3.26
C LEU A 400 -5.46 22.48 -1.79
N ALA A 401 -4.60 23.12 -1.01
CA ALA A 401 -4.51 22.93 0.43
C ALA A 401 -4.55 24.28 1.16
N TYR A 402 -5.06 24.26 2.38
CA TYR A 402 -4.86 25.30 3.37
C TYR A 402 -4.45 24.67 4.71
N TRP A 403 -3.34 25.14 5.27
CA TRP A 403 -2.79 24.65 6.52
C TRP A 403 -3.11 25.61 7.67
N GLY A 404 -3.52 25.09 8.82
CA GLY A 404 -3.77 25.88 10.03
C GLY A 404 -4.42 25.06 11.13
N ALA A 405 -4.63 25.66 12.31
CA ALA A 405 -5.52 25.05 13.32
C ALA A 405 -6.97 25.22 12.87
N LEU A 406 -7.65 24.09 12.63
CA LEU A 406 -8.98 23.98 12.02
C LEU A 406 -9.95 23.11 12.85
N ASP A 407 -9.59 22.77 14.07
CA ASP A 407 -10.39 21.99 15.03
C ASP A 407 -11.78 22.58 15.25
N ASP A 408 -11.85 23.92 15.32
CA ASP A 408 -13.09 24.66 15.47
C ASP A 408 -13.75 25.06 14.14
N PHE A 409 -13.23 24.63 12.98
CA PHE A 409 -13.71 25.10 11.67
C PHE A 409 -14.39 23.98 10.86
N GLU A 410 -15.35 24.36 10.03
CA GLU A 410 -15.94 23.51 8.99
C GLU A 410 -15.89 24.21 7.63
N ILE A 411 -15.86 23.43 6.54
CA ILE A 411 -15.89 23.96 5.18
C ILE A 411 -17.31 24.46 4.89
N ALA A 412 -17.48 25.78 4.80
CA ALA A 412 -18.74 26.42 4.45
C ALA A 412 -18.92 26.54 2.93
N ASN A 413 -17.83 26.81 2.21
CA ASN A 413 -17.82 26.95 0.76
C ASN A 413 -16.49 26.48 0.16
N ALA A 414 -16.55 25.85 -1.02
CA ALA A 414 -15.39 25.49 -1.84
C ALA A 414 -15.80 25.43 -3.33
N ASP A 415 -15.79 26.59 -4.00
CA ASP A 415 -16.33 26.72 -5.36
C ASP A 415 -15.61 25.81 -6.37
N GLY A 416 -16.39 25.00 -7.09
CA GLY A 416 -15.86 24.12 -8.14
C GLY A 416 -15.06 22.91 -7.64
N ALA A 417 -15.00 22.69 -6.32
CA ALA A 417 -14.39 21.49 -5.75
C ALA A 417 -15.22 20.24 -6.07
N VAL A 418 -14.54 19.21 -6.59
CA VAL A 418 -15.06 17.85 -6.73
C VAL A 418 -15.28 17.22 -5.36
N SER A 419 -14.36 17.48 -4.43
CA SER A 419 -14.48 17.12 -3.02
C SER A 419 -13.69 18.11 -2.16
N ALA A 420 -14.12 18.29 -0.92
CA ALA A 420 -13.44 19.13 0.05
C ALA A 420 -13.48 18.48 1.44
N LYS A 421 -12.37 18.51 2.17
CA LYS A 421 -12.25 17.82 3.46
C LYS A 421 -11.26 18.50 4.40
N ILE A 422 -11.60 18.56 5.69
CA ILE A 422 -10.62 18.86 6.75
C ILE A 422 -10.01 17.53 7.22
N VAL A 423 -8.69 17.47 7.26
CA VAL A 423 -7.88 16.31 7.64
C VAL A 423 -7.15 16.62 8.93
N GLU A 424 -7.40 15.80 9.95
CA GLU A 424 -6.78 15.87 11.29
C GLU A 424 -6.75 17.30 11.90
N ASP A 425 -7.81 18.07 11.68
CA ASP A 425 -7.96 19.44 12.19
C ASP A 425 -6.81 20.41 11.84
N GLN A 426 -5.99 20.05 10.84
CA GLN A 426 -4.74 20.75 10.51
C GLN A 426 -4.67 21.22 9.06
N LEU A 427 -5.46 20.59 8.18
CA LEU A 427 -5.43 20.82 6.75
C LEU A 427 -6.84 20.81 6.17
N ALA A 428 -7.21 21.85 5.42
CA ALA A 428 -8.35 21.80 4.51
C ALA A 428 -7.84 21.49 3.09
N PHE A 429 -8.30 20.39 2.52
CA PHE A 429 -7.97 19.96 1.16
C PHE A 429 -9.17 20.13 0.23
N PHE A 430 -8.90 20.57 -1.00
CA PHE A 430 -9.89 20.81 -2.04
C PHE A 430 -9.45 20.10 -3.33
N ARG A 431 -10.20 19.09 -3.76
CA ARG A 431 -9.97 18.37 -5.00
C ARG A 431 -10.69 19.08 -6.15
N LEU A 432 -10.00 19.34 -7.26
CA LEU A 432 -10.49 20.15 -8.38
C LEU A 432 -10.21 19.47 -9.72
N ASN A 433 -11.07 19.64 -10.72
CA ASN A 433 -10.74 19.28 -12.09
C ASN A 433 -10.58 20.55 -12.92
N LEU A 434 -9.37 20.81 -13.41
CA LEU A 434 -9.08 21.96 -14.26
C LEU A 434 -9.71 21.73 -15.64
N THR A 435 -10.20 22.80 -16.26
CA THR A 435 -10.99 22.71 -17.51
C THR A 435 -10.26 23.22 -18.74
N GLY A 436 -9.08 23.84 -18.61
CA GLY A 436 -8.46 24.64 -19.69
C GLY A 436 -8.50 26.14 -19.43
N ASP A 437 -9.60 26.58 -18.80
CA ASP A 437 -9.88 28.00 -18.58
C ASP A 437 -9.29 28.50 -17.27
N LYS A 438 -9.18 29.83 -17.17
CA LYS A 438 -8.86 30.49 -15.90
C LYS A 438 -9.92 30.12 -14.85
N MET A 439 -9.46 29.73 -13.66
CA MET A 439 -10.33 29.32 -12.56
C MET A 439 -10.08 30.20 -11.34
N ASN A 440 -11.17 30.69 -10.74
CA ASN A 440 -11.14 31.31 -9.42
C ASN A 440 -11.87 30.37 -8.45
N VAL A 441 -11.19 29.96 -7.39
CA VAL A 441 -11.71 29.06 -6.36
C VAL A 441 -11.87 29.87 -5.08
N ALA A 442 -13.11 30.23 -4.75
CA ALA A 442 -13.42 30.87 -3.47
C ALA A 442 -13.71 29.80 -2.42
N VAL A 443 -12.99 29.87 -1.31
CA VAL A 443 -13.09 28.97 -0.17
C VAL A 443 -13.49 29.79 1.06
N THR A 444 -14.44 29.26 1.82
CA THR A 444 -14.81 29.79 3.14
C THR A 444 -14.82 28.65 4.13
N LEU A 445 -14.02 28.77 5.19
CA LEU A 445 -14.16 27.98 6.40
C LEU A 445 -14.86 28.85 7.44
N LYS A 446 -15.81 28.29 8.18
CA LYS A 446 -16.49 28.99 9.28
C LYS A 446 -16.34 28.21 10.57
N ARG A 447 -16.36 28.89 11.70
CA ARG A 447 -16.34 28.25 13.01
C ARG A 447 -17.58 27.36 13.17
N LYS A 448 -17.40 26.15 13.70
CA LYS A 448 -18.47 25.21 14.03
C LYS A 448 -19.39 25.88 15.05
N ASN A 449 -20.69 25.86 14.80
CA ASN A 449 -21.65 26.31 15.81
C ASN A 449 -21.65 25.29 16.95
N THR A 450 -20.98 25.60 18.05
CA THR A 450 -21.06 24.83 19.28
C THR A 450 -22.47 25.04 19.87
N ALA A 451 -23.33 24.02 19.70
CA ALA A 451 -24.65 23.95 20.31
C ALA A 451 -24.58 23.52 21.78
#